data_AF-A0A6J4NJI2-F1
#
_entry.id   AF-A0A6J4NJI2-F1
#
_cell.length_a   1.000
_cell.length_b   1.000
_cell.length_c   1.000
_cell.angle_alpha   90.00
_cell.angle_beta   90.00
_cell.angle_gamma   90.00
#
_symmetry.space_group_name_H-M   'P 1'
#
loop_
_entity.id
_entity.type
_entity.pdbx_description
1 polymer ?
#
loop_
_entity_poly.entity_id
_entity_poly.type
_entity_poly.pdbx_seq_one_letter_code
_entity_poly.pdbx_strand_id
1 'polypeptide(L)'
;MTVSPIRPKPWIAPEVAGLLGFLLLIVVVFGVLAPRFLSGANLGSIAFQLPELGLLTLAMLIPIISGGINLAIIYTANIAGLTLAWWLNVNGGVDAGLGAFVLGSGMAVGV
;
A
#
# COMPACT_ATOMS: atom_id res chain seq x y z
N MET A 1 -0.73 19.10 -47.99
CA MET A 1 -1.11 19.31 -46.58
C MET A 1 -2.23 18.33 -46.25
N THR A 2 -1.91 17.18 -45.66
CA THR A 2 -2.90 16.22 -45.17
C THR A 2 -3.07 16.47 -43.68
N VAL A 3 -4.25 16.96 -43.28
CA VAL A 3 -4.58 17.15 -41.87
C VAL A 3 -4.68 15.76 -41.24
N SER A 4 -3.81 15.44 -40.28
CA SER A 4 -3.91 14.18 -39.53
C SER A 4 -5.23 14.18 -38.75
N PRO A 5 -6.05 13.12 -38.84
CA PRO A 5 -7.27 13.04 -38.06
C PRO A 5 -6.95 13.02 -36.57
N ILE A 6 -7.59 13.91 -35.80
CA ILE A 6 -7.47 13.99 -34.35
C ILE A 6 -8.03 12.69 -33.77
N ARG A 7 -7.16 11.80 -33.28
CA ARG A 7 -7.62 10.62 -32.53
C ARG A 7 -8.32 11.09 -31.26
N PRO A 8 -9.57 10.67 -30.99
CA PRO A 8 -10.22 10.98 -29.73
C PRO A 8 -9.39 10.40 -28.58
N LYS A 9 -9.02 11.25 -27.60
CA LYS A 9 -8.32 10.81 -26.39
C LYS A 9 -9.27 9.87 -25.64
N PRO A 10 -8.88 8.63 -25.35
CA PRO A 10 -9.72 7.73 -24.57
C PRO A 10 -9.93 8.31 -23.16
N TRP A 11 -11.16 8.19 -22.66
CA TRP A 11 -11.55 8.65 -21.32
C TRP A 11 -10.79 7.94 -20.21
N ILE A 12 -10.39 6.69 -20.46
CA ILE A 12 -9.52 5.89 -19.59
C ILE A 12 -8.23 5.64 -20.36
N ALA A 13 -7.12 6.11 -19.80
CA ALA A 13 -5.82 5.83 -20.37
C ALA A 13 -5.55 4.31 -20.31
N PRO A 14 -4.95 3.69 -21.35
CA PRO A 14 -4.67 2.25 -21.37
C PRO A 14 -3.93 1.74 -20.13
N GLU A 15 -3.07 2.58 -19.55
CA GLU A 15 -2.32 2.31 -18.32
C GLU A 15 -3.26 2.20 -17.11
N VAL A 16 -4.22 3.12 -17.01
CA VAL A 16 -5.26 3.10 -15.96
C VAL A 16 -6.15 1.89 -16.12
N ALA A 17 -6.51 1.53 -17.36
CA ALA A 17 -7.26 0.30 -17.63
C ALA A 17 -6.49 -0.95 -17.19
N GLY A 18 -5.18 -1.02 -17.45
CA GLY A 18 -4.30 -2.08 -16.97
C GLY A 18 -4.26 -2.18 -15.45
N LEU A 19 -4.10 -1.04 -14.76
CA LEU A 19 -4.08 -0.98 -13.30
C LEU A 19 -5.42 -1.39 -12.68
N LEU A 20 -6.54 -0.95 -13.26
CA LEU A 20 -7.88 -1.35 -12.82
C LEU A 20 -8.12 -2.84 -13.02
N GLY A 21 -7.68 -3.40 -14.16
CA GLY A 21 -7.75 -4.83 -14.42
C GLY A 21 -6.93 -5.64 -13.40
N PHE A 22 -5.72 -5.19 -13.10
CA PHE A 22 -4.86 -5.83 -12.10
C PHE A 22 -5.43 -5.73 -10.68
N LEU A 23 -5.98 -4.58 -10.30
CA LEU A 23 -6.68 -4.40 -9.03
C LEU A 23 -7.83 -5.40 -8.89
N LEU A 24 -8.65 -5.52 -9.94
CA LEU A 24 -9.80 -6.44 -9.95
C LEU A 24 -9.34 -7.90 -9.83
N LEU A 25 -8.27 -8.28 -10.53
CA LEU A 25 -7.65 -9.59 -10.41
C LEU A 25 -7.23 -9.89 -8.96
N ILE A 26 -6.48 -8.99 -8.32
CA ILE A 26 -6.02 -9.15 -6.93
C ILE A 26 -7.21 -9.26 -5.99
N VAL A 27 -8.22 -8.39 -6.14
CA VAL A 27 -9.42 -8.41 -5.30
C VAL A 27 -10.15 -9.74 -5.39
N VAL A 28 -10.29 -10.31 -6.59
CA VAL A 28 -10.90 -11.63 -6.78
C VAL A 28 -10.04 -12.73 -6.16
N VAL A 29 -8.74 -12.75 -6.46
CA VAL A 29 -7.81 -13.77 -5.97
C VAL A 29 -7.78 -13.80 -4.43
N PHE A 30 -7.54 -12.66 -3.78
CA PHE A 30 -7.51 -12.60 -2.32
C PHE A 30 -8.90 -12.69 -1.69
N GLY A 31 -9.95 -12.25 -2.38
CA GLY A 31 -11.33 -12.43 -1.95
C GLY A 31 -11.71 -13.90 -1.81
N VAL A 32 -11.16 -14.77 -2.68
CA VAL A 32 -11.38 -16.23 -2.61
C VAL A 32 -10.38 -16.91 -1.66
N LEU A 33 -9.10 -16.55 -1.73
CA LEU A 33 -8.04 -17.25 -0.99
C LEU A 33 -7.89 -16.82 0.47
N ALA A 34 -8.32 -15.61 0.84
CA ALA A 34 -8.15 -15.06 2.19
C ALA A 34 -9.52 -14.72 2.80
N PRO A 35 -10.03 -15.52 3.75
CA PRO A 35 -11.39 -15.39 4.31
C PRO A 35 -11.73 -14.02 4.92
N ARG A 36 -10.71 -13.27 5.35
CA ARG A 36 -10.87 -11.96 6.02
C ARG A 36 -10.51 -10.78 5.10
N PHE A 37 -10.17 -11.03 3.84
CA PHE A 37 -9.68 -9.99 2.92
C PHE A 37 -10.73 -8.88 2.69
N LEU A 38 -11.99 -9.26 2.39
CA LEU A 38 -13.09 -8.32 2.21
C LEU A 38 -13.85 -8.01 3.52
N SER A 39 -13.27 -8.34 4.68
CA SER A 39 -13.91 -8.04 5.97
C SER A 39 -13.88 -6.53 6.26
N GLY A 40 -14.90 -6.02 6.95
CA GLY A 40 -14.94 -4.62 7.38
C GLY A 40 -13.76 -4.22 8.27
N ALA A 41 -13.21 -5.15 9.05
CA ALA A 41 -11.99 -4.92 9.83
C ALA A 41 -10.75 -4.69 8.94
N ASN A 42 -10.58 -5.48 7.87
CA ASN A 42 -9.46 -5.32 6.94
C ASN A 42 -9.61 -4.07 6.08
N LEU A 43 -10.80 -3.83 5.53
CA LEU A 43 -11.10 -2.62 4.75
C LEU A 43 -11.01 -1.36 5.60
N GLY A 44 -11.45 -1.42 6.86
CA GLY A 44 -11.27 -0.35 7.84
C GLY A 44 -9.80 -0.05 8.10
N SER A 45 -8.99 -1.09 8.33
CA SER A 45 -7.53 -0.95 8.49
C SER A 45 -6.88 -0.26 7.27
N ILE A 46 -7.22 -0.68 6.05
CA ILE A 46 -6.74 -0.06 4.81
C ILE A 46 -7.21 1.40 4.74
N ALA A 47 -8.48 1.68 5.06
CA ALA A 47 -9.03 3.03 5.03
C ALA A 47 -8.34 3.98 6.00
N PHE A 48 -7.91 3.52 7.17
CA PHE A 48 -7.13 4.34 8.12
C PHE A 48 -5.68 4.58 7.66
N GLN A 49 -5.09 3.65 6.90
CA GLN A 49 -3.75 3.83 6.33
C GLN A 49 -3.74 4.82 5.16
N LEU A 50 -4.83 4.95 4.40
CA LEU A 50 -4.88 5.86 3.24
C LEU A 50 -4.58 7.34 3.60
N PRO A 51 -5.17 7.94 4.67
CA PRO A 51 -4.78 9.25 5.16
C PRO A 51 -3.30 9.36 5.57
N GLU A 52 -2.77 8.33 6.24
CA GLU A 52 -1.37 8.30 6.68
C GLU A 52 -0.41 8.23 5.49
N LEU A 53 -0.72 7.42 4.47
CA LEU A 53 -0.01 7.40 3.19
C LEU A 53 -0.11 8.75 2.47
N GLY A 54 -1.25 9.44 2.56
CA GLY A 54 -1.41 10.82 2.10
C GLY A 54 -0.44 11.78 2.79
N LEU A 55 -0.27 11.69 4.11
CA LEU A 55 0.71 12.51 4.85
C LEU A 55 2.17 12.14 4.51
N LEU A 56 2.48 10.85 4.36
CA LEU A 56 3.79 10.37 3.95
C LEU A 56 4.15 10.83 2.53
N THR A 57 3.17 10.87 1.62
CA THR A 57 3.39 11.39 0.25
C THR A 57 3.61 12.91 0.23
N LEU A 58 2.95 13.68 1.11
CA LEU A 58 3.29 15.09 1.31
C LEU A 58 4.70 15.27 1.88
N ALA A 59 5.11 14.42 2.82
CA ALA A 59 6.48 14.40 3.33
C ALA A 59 7.49 14.04 2.22
N MET A 60 7.09 13.20 1.25
CA MET A 60 7.88 12.85 0.07
C MET A 60 7.92 13.91 -1.02
N LEU A 61 7.08 14.94 -0.95
CA LEU A 61 7.12 16.03 -1.92
C LEU A 61 8.51 16.67 -1.93
N ILE A 62 9.06 17.01 -0.76
CA ILE A 62 10.39 17.60 -0.58
C ILE A 62 11.50 16.73 -1.22
N PRO A 63 11.59 15.41 -0.92
CA PRO A 63 12.44 14.44 -1.61
C PRO A 63 12.38 14.46 -3.14
N ILE A 64 11.17 14.47 -3.71
CA ILE A 64 10.94 14.41 -5.17
C ILE A 64 11.47 15.66 -5.87
N ILE A 65 11.29 16.85 -5.27
CA ILE A 65 11.83 18.12 -5.81
C ILE A 65 13.31 18.31 -5.52
N SER A 66 13.84 17.72 -4.44
CA SER A 66 15.25 17.86 -4.04
C SER A 66 16.20 16.88 -4.75
N GLY A 67 15.67 15.90 -5.49
CA GLY A 67 16.46 14.93 -6.26
C GLY A 67 17.34 13.98 -5.44
N GLY A 68 17.23 13.99 -4.10
CA GLY A 68 18.24 13.38 -3.21
C GLY A 68 17.72 12.59 -2.01
N ILE A 69 16.41 12.58 -1.73
CA ILE A 69 15.83 11.67 -0.74
C ILE A 69 14.96 10.67 -1.53
N ASN A 70 15.25 9.39 -1.42
CA ASN A 70 14.75 8.36 -2.33
C ASN A 70 13.28 7.96 -1.99
N LEU A 71 12.52 7.48 -2.98
CA LEU A 71 11.22 6.80 -2.79
C LEU A 71 11.31 5.60 -1.82
N ALA A 72 12.52 5.16 -1.52
CA ALA A 72 12.85 4.18 -0.49
C ALA A 72 12.14 4.42 0.85
N ILE A 73 11.84 5.66 1.26
CA ILE A 73 11.19 5.92 2.56
C ILE A 73 9.80 5.28 2.67
N ILE A 74 8.95 5.35 1.63
CA ILE A 74 7.61 4.73 1.64
C ILE A 74 7.76 3.21 1.58
N TYR A 75 8.74 2.72 0.83
CA TYR A 75 9.05 1.30 0.78
C TYR A 75 9.43 0.78 2.18
N THR A 76 10.37 1.44 2.86
CA THR A 76 10.79 1.11 4.22
C THR A 76 9.62 1.21 5.20
N ALA A 77 8.79 2.26 5.13
CA ALA A 77 7.61 2.39 5.99
C ALA A 77 6.62 1.23 5.81
N ASN A 78 6.34 0.82 4.57
CA ASN A 78 5.45 -0.30 4.28
C ASN A 78 6.02 -1.64 4.77
N ILE A 79 7.33 -1.87 4.58
CA ILE A 79 7.96 -3.11 5.04
C ILE A 79 8.07 -3.15 6.57
N ALA A 80 8.35 -2.03 7.24
CA ALA A 80 8.30 -1.94 8.69
C ALA A 80 6.91 -2.32 9.23
N GLY A 81 5.85 -1.77 8.63
CA GLY A 81 4.47 -2.09 8.97
C GLY A 81 4.12 -3.57 8.74
N LEU A 82 4.51 -4.13 7.59
CA LEU A 82 4.27 -5.54 7.27
C LEU A 82 5.04 -6.48 8.19
N THR A 83 6.28 -6.13 8.56
CA THR A 83 7.11 -6.87 9.50
C THR A 83 6.45 -6.95 10.87
N LEU A 84 5.97 -5.81 11.41
CA LEU A 84 5.24 -5.79 12.66
C LEU A 84 3.94 -6.58 12.58
N ALA A 85 3.15 -6.39 11.51
CA ALA A 85 1.89 -7.09 11.32
C ALA A 85 2.08 -8.61 11.24
N TRP A 86 3.09 -9.08 10.52
CA TRP A 86 3.45 -10.49 10.43
C TRP A 86 3.87 -11.05 11.80
N TRP A 87 4.74 -10.33 12.52
CA TRP A 87 5.19 -10.75 13.84
C TRP A 87 4.04 -10.84 14.85
N LEU A 88 3.14 -9.86 14.87
CA LEU A 88 1.96 -9.91 15.71
C LEU A 88 1.04 -11.06 15.31
N ASN A 89 0.84 -11.29 14.01
CA ASN A 89 -0.02 -12.36 13.51
C ASN A 89 0.42 -13.75 14.02
N VAL A 90 1.72 -14.03 14.01
CA VAL A 90 2.24 -15.32 14.51
C VAL A 90 2.27 -15.43 16.04
N ASN A 91 2.18 -14.29 16.77
CA ASN A 91 2.22 -14.23 18.24
C ASN A 91 0.84 -14.00 18.90
N GLY A 92 -0.26 -14.34 18.23
CA GLY A 92 -1.62 -14.21 18.78
C GLY A 92 -2.46 -13.08 18.17
N GLY A 93 -1.94 -12.38 17.17
CA GLY A 93 -2.66 -11.35 16.43
C GLY A 93 -3.09 -10.20 17.34
N VAL A 94 -4.41 -10.06 17.52
CA VAL A 94 -4.99 -9.02 18.39
C VAL A 94 -4.75 -9.28 19.87
N ASP A 95 -4.50 -10.54 20.25
CA ASP A 95 -4.22 -10.96 21.62
C ASP A 95 -2.71 -11.00 21.93
N ALA A 96 -1.87 -10.55 20.99
CA ALA A 96 -0.43 -10.50 21.16
C ALA A 96 -0.07 -9.58 22.34
N GLY A 97 0.63 -10.13 23.34
CA GLY A 97 1.01 -9.41 24.54
C GLY A 97 2.05 -8.30 24.26
N LEU A 98 2.23 -7.40 25.24
CA LEU A 98 3.14 -6.25 25.15
C LEU A 98 4.58 -6.64 24.72
N GLY A 99 5.08 -7.79 25.18
CA GLY A 99 6.40 -8.29 24.79
C GLY A 99 6.53 -8.57 23.30
N ALA A 100 5.49 -9.16 22.68
CA ALA A 100 5.47 -9.40 21.24
C ALA A 100 5.40 -8.07 20.47
N PHE A 101 4.62 -7.10 20.95
CA PHE A 101 4.58 -5.77 20.34
C PHE A 101 5.94 -5.07 20.36
N VAL A 102 6.60 -5.00 21.51
CA VAL A 102 7.91 -4.34 21.65
C VAL A 102 8.98 -5.00 20.78
N LEU A 103 9.04 -6.33 20.78
CA LEU A 103 9.98 -7.07 19.92
C LEU A 103 9.68 -6.86 18.44
N GLY A 104 8.41 -6.90 18.04
CA GLY A 104 7.98 -6.65 16.67
C GLY A 104 8.30 -5.22 16.21
N SER A 105 8.12 -4.22 17.07
CA SER A 105 8.51 -2.84 16.78
C SER A 105 10.02 -2.71 16.63
N GLY A 106 10.81 -3.39 17.47
CA GLY A 106 12.26 -3.44 17.34
C GLY A 106 12.71 -4.05 16.00
N MET A 107 12.05 -5.13 15.56
CA MET A 107 12.31 -5.74 14.26
C MET A 107 11.92 -4.80 13.11
N ALA A 108 10.77 -4.12 13.20
CA ALA A 108 10.28 -3.20 12.19
C ALA A 108 11.21 -1.99 11.97
N VAL A 109 11.89 -1.50 13.01
CA VAL A 109 12.89 -0.42 12.91
C VAL A 109 14.16 -0.88 12.18
N GLY A 110 14.44 -2.19 12.17
CA GLY A 110 15.64 -2.77 11.56
C GLY A 110 15.54 -3.09 10.07
N VAL A 111 14.40 -2.81 9.42
CA VAL A 111 14.19 -3.05 7.98
C VAL A 111 14.32 -1.76 7.17
#